data_AF-A0A8C7VX45-F1
#
_entry.id   AF-A0A8C7VX45-F1
#
_cell.length_a   1.000
_cell.length_b   1.000
_cell.length_c   1.000
_cell.angle_alpha   90.00
_cell.angle_beta   90.00
_cell.angle_gamma   90.00
#
_symmetry.space_group_name_H-M   'P 1'
#
loop_
_entity.id
_entity.type
_entity.pdbx_description
1 polymer ?
#
loop_
_entity_poly.entity_id
_entity_poly.type
_entity_poly.pdbx_seq_one_letter_code
_entity_poly.pdbx_strand_id
1 'polypeptide(L)'
;MHSSTMPLSKSSYNVLSAFCTEDNVPRCISYINQEMDSLGFSSACIEASSPEVSGGLNTVPALNSMYELLQMQRRSQHSLQEQEAESLKSSSALEYLQITNSRLKDQLELSKRETSGLHEAERQLQLKIKTLQNCLKTEKDEVQKLQSIIASRSSQYSHDAKRKERESTKLKERLNQLLVEKRDKKLAIDVLNYLGRADGKRSQWKTGKVEARHEGEMYRSLLSDYEVRHRALMLENVELKKVLQQMKWEMVSILSPSPRKPYRDKEVGDCSRETLDQSCEHAREQLTNSIRQQWRRLKSHMEKLDSQASLVQQSQQRAGKELVPRQIHEEEMERMRLEVQQCKDFIQTQQQLLQQQLNSPCYDDETAALLNDCYTLEEKERLKEEWRLFDEQRRNFERERENFTEAAIRLGYEKKAFEEDRASWLKNQFLNMTPFVDRKRHSASETQHALSTSTCSIPACYCHRQSFEVFDTCFKFY
;
A
#
# COMPACT_ATOMS: atom_id res chain seq x y z
N MET A 1 5.63 -54.50 -13.94
CA MET A 1 6.22 -55.81 -14.29
C MET A 1 6.19 -56.71 -13.07
N HIS A 2 5.08 -57.43 -12.87
CA HIS A 2 5.00 -58.57 -11.96
C HIS A 2 4.37 -59.71 -12.75
N SER A 3 5.22 -60.48 -13.42
CA SER A 3 4.84 -61.68 -14.13
C SER A 3 4.57 -62.77 -13.10
N SER A 4 3.29 -62.95 -12.73
CA SER A 4 2.88 -64.09 -11.91
C SER A 4 2.64 -65.28 -12.84
N THR A 5 3.71 -66.00 -13.15
CA THR A 5 3.64 -67.29 -13.84
C THR A 5 3.01 -68.29 -12.87
N MET A 6 1.71 -68.51 -13.01
CA MET A 6 1.02 -69.57 -12.27
C MET A 6 1.62 -70.92 -12.67
N PRO A 7 2.13 -71.73 -11.73
CA PRO A 7 2.62 -73.06 -12.05
C PRO A 7 1.43 -73.92 -12.49
N LEU A 8 1.50 -74.48 -13.70
CA LEU A 8 0.61 -75.56 -14.15
C LEU A 8 0.72 -76.70 -13.14
N SER A 9 -0.26 -76.78 -12.25
CA SER A 9 -0.44 -77.92 -11.34
C SER A 9 -0.55 -79.19 -12.19
N LYS A 10 0.43 -80.08 -12.05
CA LYS A 10 0.33 -81.45 -12.57
C LYS A 10 -0.88 -82.09 -11.89
N SER A 11 -1.95 -82.30 -12.64
CA SER A 11 -3.13 -83.01 -12.17
C SER A 11 -2.73 -84.46 -11.86
N SER A 12 -2.51 -84.74 -10.58
CA SER A 12 -2.41 -86.09 -10.05
C SER A 12 -3.81 -86.69 -10.08
N TYR A 13 -4.02 -87.73 -10.89
CA TYR A 13 -5.28 -88.47 -10.92
C TYR A 13 -5.59 -89.03 -9.52
N ASN A 14 -6.62 -88.50 -8.88
CA ASN A 14 -7.06 -88.92 -7.54
C ASN A 14 -8.27 -89.85 -7.73
N VAL A 15 -8.09 -91.15 -7.47
CA VAL A 15 -9.13 -92.19 -7.70
C VAL A 15 -10.42 -91.91 -6.93
N LEU A 16 -10.31 -91.22 -5.78
CA LEU A 16 -11.44 -90.81 -4.93
C LEU A 16 -12.27 -89.65 -5.50
N SER A 17 -11.79 -88.96 -6.54
CA SER A 17 -12.50 -87.86 -7.23
C SER A 17 -12.72 -88.14 -8.73
N ALA A 18 -12.69 -89.42 -9.13
CA ALA A 18 -12.86 -89.81 -10.52
C ALA A 18 -14.29 -89.53 -11.01
N PHE A 19 -14.41 -88.84 -12.14
CA PHE A 19 -15.70 -88.50 -12.75
C PHE A 19 -16.47 -89.75 -13.24
N CYS A 20 -15.77 -90.81 -13.64
CA CYS A 20 -16.34 -92.04 -14.16
C CYS A 20 -15.78 -93.26 -13.39
N THR A 21 -16.67 -94.14 -12.92
CA THR A 21 -16.40 -95.42 -12.26
C THR A 21 -17.23 -96.51 -12.94
N GLU A 22 -16.90 -97.79 -12.75
CA GLU A 22 -17.60 -98.91 -13.41
C GLU A 22 -19.12 -98.90 -13.18
N ASP A 23 -19.57 -98.43 -12.00
CA ASP A 23 -20.98 -98.39 -11.61
C ASP A 23 -21.77 -97.20 -12.22
N ASN A 24 -21.10 -96.16 -12.73
CA ASN A 24 -21.76 -94.92 -13.16
C ASN A 24 -21.59 -94.59 -14.66
N VAL A 25 -20.95 -95.47 -15.43
CA VAL A 25 -20.67 -95.29 -16.86
C VAL A 25 -21.89 -94.81 -17.68
N PRO A 26 -23.09 -95.42 -17.58
CA PRO A 26 -24.23 -94.99 -18.40
C PRO A 26 -24.69 -93.56 -18.07
N ARG A 27 -24.59 -93.17 -16.80
CA ARG A 27 -24.94 -91.83 -16.33
C ARG A 27 -23.92 -90.79 -16.78
N CYS A 28 -22.63 -91.13 -16.74
CA CYS A 28 -21.55 -90.26 -17.21
C CYS A 28 -21.59 -90.05 -18.73
N ILE A 29 -21.92 -91.09 -19.50
CA ILE A 29 -22.13 -90.99 -20.95
C ILE A 29 -23.28 -90.05 -21.27
N SER A 30 -24.43 -90.21 -20.59
CA SER A 30 -25.60 -89.34 -20.76
C SER A 30 -25.29 -87.88 -20.45
N TYR A 31 -24.57 -87.62 -19.35
CA TYR A 31 -24.12 -86.27 -18.99
C TYR A 31 -23.17 -85.67 -20.03
N ILE A 32 -22.17 -86.43 -20.49
CA ILE A 32 -21.23 -85.93 -21.52
C ILE A 32 -22.00 -85.63 -22.80
N ASN A 33 -22.87 -86.52 -23.28
CA ASN A 33 -23.63 -86.28 -24.50
C ASN A 33 -24.53 -85.03 -24.37
N GLN A 34 -25.14 -84.79 -23.21
CA GLN A 34 -25.91 -83.58 -22.94
C GLN A 34 -25.04 -82.30 -22.96
N GLU A 35 -23.84 -82.33 -22.39
CA GLU A 35 -22.90 -81.19 -22.43
C GLU A 35 -22.29 -80.99 -23.83
N MET A 36 -22.09 -82.07 -24.57
CA MET A 36 -21.68 -82.00 -25.98
C MET A 36 -22.76 -81.32 -26.82
N ASP A 37 -24.03 -81.67 -26.59
CA ASP A 37 -25.17 -81.01 -27.23
C ASP A 37 -25.28 -79.54 -26.84
N SER A 38 -25.04 -79.19 -25.56
CA SER A 38 -25.07 -77.80 -25.08
C SER A 38 -23.99 -76.93 -25.74
N LEU A 39 -22.85 -77.54 -26.06
CA LEU A 39 -21.73 -76.91 -26.80
C LEU A 39 -21.92 -76.96 -28.33
N GLY A 40 -23.01 -77.54 -28.83
CA GLY A 40 -23.38 -77.59 -30.25
C GLY A 40 -22.78 -78.75 -31.04
N PHE A 41 -22.27 -79.79 -30.37
CA PHE A 41 -21.81 -81.03 -31.00
C PHE A 41 -22.94 -82.06 -31.11
N SER A 42 -22.80 -83.08 -31.97
CA SER A 42 -23.83 -84.10 -32.18
C SER A 42 -23.82 -85.17 -31.08
N SER A 43 -24.96 -85.41 -30.42
CA SER A 43 -25.19 -86.35 -29.30
C SER A 43 -24.76 -87.81 -29.48
N ALA A 44 -24.52 -88.26 -30.71
CA ALA A 44 -24.06 -89.62 -31.04
C ALA A 44 -22.55 -89.85 -30.76
N CYS A 45 -21.94 -88.91 -30.02
CA CYS A 45 -20.66 -88.94 -29.32
C CYS A 45 -20.08 -90.31 -28.94
N ILE A 46 -20.86 -90.93 -28.07
CA ILE A 46 -20.43 -91.94 -27.11
C ILE A 46 -21.64 -92.87 -26.96
N GLU A 47 -21.78 -93.83 -27.88
CA GLU A 47 -22.80 -94.87 -27.79
C GLU A 47 -22.31 -96.01 -26.89
N ALA A 48 -23.11 -96.37 -25.89
CA ALA A 48 -22.96 -97.66 -25.19
C ALA A 48 -23.59 -98.73 -26.09
N SER A 49 -22.79 -99.67 -26.59
CA SER A 49 -23.25 -100.71 -27.50
C SER A 49 -24.30 -101.64 -26.84
N SER A 50 -25.26 -102.08 -27.65
CA SER A 50 -26.26 -103.10 -27.34
C SER A 50 -25.63 -104.42 -26.80
N PRO A 51 -26.35 -105.25 -26.01
CA PRO A 51 -25.77 -106.27 -25.12
C PRO A 51 -25.05 -107.47 -25.75
N GLU A 52 -24.94 -107.60 -27.08
CA GLU A 52 -24.61 -108.91 -27.70
C GLU A 52 -23.23 -109.05 -28.35
N VAL A 53 -22.39 -108.01 -28.44
CA VAL A 53 -20.99 -108.17 -28.90
C VAL A 53 -20.08 -107.21 -28.13
N SER A 54 -19.09 -107.80 -27.42
CA SER A 54 -17.91 -107.17 -26.78
C SER A 54 -18.02 -105.65 -26.51
N GLY A 55 -18.39 -105.32 -25.27
CA GLY A 55 -18.65 -103.96 -24.79
C GLY A 55 -17.48 -103.01 -24.95
N GLY A 56 -17.46 -102.31 -26.08
CA GLY A 56 -16.48 -101.28 -26.40
C GLY A 56 -17.18 -100.01 -26.85
N LEU A 57 -16.84 -98.89 -26.20
CA LEU A 57 -17.14 -97.56 -26.71
C LEU A 57 -16.67 -97.45 -28.17
N ASN A 58 -17.50 -96.86 -29.04
CA ASN A 58 -17.08 -96.52 -30.40
C ASN A 58 -15.94 -95.49 -30.33
N THR A 59 -14.71 -95.96 -30.49
CA THR A 59 -13.48 -95.18 -30.24
C THR A 59 -13.31 -94.01 -31.22
N VAL A 60 -13.75 -94.18 -32.46
CA VAL A 60 -13.59 -93.17 -33.52
C VAL A 60 -14.48 -91.92 -33.29
N PRO A 61 -15.80 -92.04 -33.08
CA PRO A 61 -16.65 -90.91 -32.67
C PRO A 61 -16.12 -90.23 -31.40
N ALA A 62 -15.75 -91.01 -30.38
CA ALA A 62 -15.24 -90.47 -29.12
C ALA A 62 -13.91 -89.69 -29.29
N LEU A 63 -13.01 -90.13 -30.16
CA LEU A 63 -11.75 -89.42 -30.46
C LEU A 63 -12.00 -88.12 -31.24
N ASN A 64 -12.90 -88.13 -32.22
CA ASN A 64 -13.27 -86.93 -32.99
C ASN A 64 -14.01 -85.92 -32.10
N SER A 65 -15.02 -86.40 -31.38
CA SER A 65 -15.31 -86.09 -29.97
C SER A 65 -14.42 -85.08 -29.26
N MET A 66 -13.40 -85.68 -28.65
CA MET A 66 -12.38 -85.01 -27.86
C MET A 66 -11.54 -84.04 -28.68
N TYR A 67 -11.25 -84.35 -29.95
CA TYR A 67 -10.51 -83.45 -30.83
C TYR A 67 -11.24 -82.12 -31.05
N GLU A 68 -12.54 -82.18 -31.34
CA GLU A 68 -13.39 -80.99 -31.51
C GLU A 68 -13.53 -80.19 -30.21
N LEU A 69 -13.70 -80.87 -29.06
CA LEU A 69 -13.68 -80.23 -27.75
C LEU A 69 -12.36 -79.50 -27.47
N LEU A 70 -11.22 -80.16 -27.73
CA LEU A 70 -9.89 -79.55 -27.55
C LEU A 70 -9.69 -78.38 -28.51
N GLN A 71 -10.22 -78.46 -29.73
CA GLN A 71 -10.14 -77.38 -30.70
C GLN A 71 -11.02 -76.19 -30.31
N MET A 72 -12.23 -76.45 -29.81
CA MET A 72 -13.12 -75.44 -29.26
C MET A 72 -12.49 -74.78 -28.05
N GLN A 73 -11.94 -75.55 -27.10
CA GLN A 73 -11.24 -75.03 -25.93
C GLN A 73 -10.07 -74.12 -26.35
N ARG A 74 -9.25 -74.54 -27.33
CA ARG A 74 -8.15 -73.70 -27.84
C ARG A 74 -8.66 -72.40 -28.46
N ARG A 75 -9.72 -72.43 -29.28
CA ARG A 75 -10.32 -71.23 -29.88
C ARG A 75 -10.92 -70.30 -28.82
N SER A 76 -11.62 -70.86 -27.84
CA SER A 76 -12.21 -70.12 -26.71
C SER A 76 -11.13 -69.46 -25.86
N GLN A 77 -10.05 -70.17 -25.54
CA GLN A 77 -8.90 -69.62 -24.82
C GLN A 77 -8.23 -68.49 -25.60
N HIS A 78 -8.03 -68.64 -26.91
CA HIS A 78 -7.49 -67.57 -27.75
C HIS A 78 -8.39 -66.34 -27.77
N SER A 79 -9.71 -66.53 -27.96
CA SER A 79 -10.69 -65.44 -27.95
C SER A 79 -10.73 -64.71 -26.60
N LEU A 80 -10.61 -65.45 -25.48
CA LEU A 80 -10.55 -64.87 -24.15
C LEU A 80 -9.28 -64.02 -23.97
N GLN A 81 -8.12 -64.55 -24.39
CA GLN A 81 -6.85 -63.81 -24.34
C GLN A 81 -6.88 -62.55 -25.21
N GLU A 82 -7.50 -62.59 -26.39
CA GLU A 82 -7.69 -61.41 -27.23
C GLU A 82 -8.59 -60.37 -26.55
N GLN A 83 -9.70 -60.79 -25.93
CA GLN A 83 -10.59 -59.90 -25.21
C GLN A 83 -9.93 -59.28 -23.97
N GLU A 84 -9.14 -60.06 -23.22
CA GLU A 84 -8.35 -59.54 -22.09
C GLU A 84 -7.31 -58.52 -22.56
N ALA A 85 -6.61 -58.81 -23.66
CA ALA A 85 -5.63 -57.88 -24.24
C ALA A 85 -6.30 -56.59 -24.72
N GLU A 86 -7.46 -56.68 -25.35
CA GLU A 86 -8.21 -55.50 -25.81
C GLU A 86 -8.79 -54.70 -24.65
N SER A 87 -9.28 -55.38 -23.61
CA SER A 87 -9.73 -54.76 -22.37
C SER A 87 -8.61 -53.97 -21.68
N LEU A 88 -7.41 -54.55 -21.58
CA LEU A 88 -6.24 -53.88 -21.02
C LEU A 88 -5.82 -52.66 -21.85
N LYS A 89 -5.80 -52.76 -23.18
CA LYS A 89 -5.51 -51.62 -24.07
C LYS A 89 -6.53 -50.51 -23.89
N SER A 90 -7.83 -50.84 -23.93
CA SER A 90 -8.92 -49.86 -23.74
C SER A 90 -8.84 -49.19 -22.37
N SER A 91 -8.57 -49.95 -21.31
CA SER A 91 -8.39 -49.42 -19.95
C SER A 91 -7.23 -48.41 -19.89
N SER A 92 -6.07 -48.77 -20.46
CA SER A 92 -4.91 -47.88 -20.51
C SER A 92 -5.16 -46.60 -21.31
N ALA A 93 -5.91 -46.70 -22.42
CA ALA A 93 -6.27 -45.55 -23.24
C ALA A 93 -7.24 -44.61 -22.49
N LEU A 94 -8.20 -45.18 -21.74
CA LEU A 94 -9.13 -44.42 -20.92
C LEU A 94 -8.41 -43.70 -19.77
N GLU A 95 -7.46 -44.37 -19.10
CA GLU A 95 -6.64 -43.75 -18.06
C GLU A 95 -5.82 -42.58 -18.62
N TYR A 96 -5.20 -42.75 -19.79
CA TYR A 96 -4.47 -41.68 -20.46
C TYR A 96 -5.40 -40.50 -20.82
N LEU A 97 -6.59 -40.76 -21.35
CA LEU A 97 -7.58 -39.73 -21.64
C LEU A 97 -8.04 -39.02 -20.37
N GLN A 98 -8.20 -39.73 -19.26
CA GLN A 98 -8.59 -39.15 -17.98
C GLN A 98 -7.51 -38.22 -17.43
N ILE A 99 -6.24 -38.64 -17.46
CA ILE A 99 -5.09 -37.83 -17.03
C ILE A 99 -4.92 -36.58 -17.91
N THR A 100 -5.07 -36.73 -19.23
CA THR A 100 -4.97 -35.58 -20.14
C THR A 100 -6.14 -34.61 -19.97
N ASN A 101 -7.36 -35.13 -19.73
CA ASN A 101 -8.54 -34.32 -19.46
C ASN A 101 -8.41 -33.52 -18.15
N SER A 102 -7.93 -34.16 -17.07
CA SER A 102 -7.69 -33.45 -15.80
C SER A 102 -6.65 -32.34 -15.96
N ARG A 103 -5.54 -32.62 -16.63
CA ARG A 103 -4.51 -31.62 -16.92
C ARG A 103 -5.05 -30.43 -17.73
N LEU A 104 -5.88 -30.68 -18.74
CA LEU A 104 -6.49 -29.63 -19.54
C LEU A 104 -7.49 -28.79 -18.73
N LYS A 105 -8.24 -29.41 -17.81
CA LYS A 105 -9.13 -28.69 -16.89
C LYS A 105 -8.35 -27.76 -15.96
N ASP A 106 -7.23 -28.22 -15.39
CA ASP A 106 -6.37 -27.38 -14.55
C ASP A 106 -5.80 -26.20 -15.35
N GLN A 107 -5.37 -26.44 -16.59
CA GLN A 107 -4.87 -25.38 -17.48
C GLN A 107 -5.96 -24.36 -17.81
N LEU A 108 -7.19 -24.81 -18.07
CA LEU A 108 -8.33 -23.94 -18.31
C LEU A 108 -8.66 -23.11 -17.08
N GLU A 109 -8.63 -23.71 -15.88
CA GLU A 109 -8.91 -22.98 -14.64
C GLU A 109 -7.82 -21.94 -14.36
N LEU A 110 -6.55 -22.28 -14.57
CA LEU A 110 -5.45 -21.32 -14.46
C LEU A 110 -5.60 -20.15 -15.43
N SER A 111 -5.91 -20.43 -16.71
CA SER A 111 -6.15 -19.39 -17.71
C SER A 111 -7.35 -18.51 -17.36
N LYS A 112 -8.44 -19.09 -16.82
CA LYS A 112 -9.59 -18.31 -16.33
C LYS A 112 -9.19 -17.39 -15.17
N ARG A 113 -8.41 -17.88 -14.20
CA ARG A 113 -7.95 -17.06 -13.06
C ARG A 113 -7.04 -15.91 -13.53
N GLU A 114 -6.12 -16.19 -14.46
CA GLU A 114 -5.25 -15.17 -15.05
C GLU A 114 -6.06 -14.11 -15.81
N THR A 115 -7.03 -14.55 -16.61
CA THR A 115 -7.94 -13.66 -17.35
C THR A 115 -8.71 -12.76 -16.40
N SER A 116 -9.27 -13.28 -15.31
CA SER A 116 -9.96 -12.48 -14.29
C SER A 116 -9.02 -11.47 -13.61
N GLY A 117 -7.78 -11.86 -13.33
CA GLY A 117 -6.76 -10.96 -12.78
C GLY A 117 -6.42 -9.80 -13.72
N LEU A 118 -6.27 -10.09 -15.02
CA LEU A 118 -6.04 -9.07 -16.05
C LEU A 118 -7.24 -8.11 -16.19
N HIS A 119 -8.47 -8.63 -16.16
CA HIS A 119 -9.68 -7.79 -16.23
C HIS A 119 -9.78 -6.81 -15.04
N GLU A 120 -9.45 -7.25 -13.82
CA GLU A 120 -9.46 -6.35 -12.66
C GLU A 120 -8.34 -5.31 -12.73
N ALA A 121 -7.14 -5.68 -13.20
CA ALA A 121 -6.05 -4.73 -13.43
C ALA A 121 -6.43 -3.68 -14.50
N GLU A 122 -7.07 -4.12 -15.59
CA GLU A 122 -7.60 -3.22 -16.62
C GLU A 122 -8.63 -2.25 -16.03
N ARG A 123 -9.58 -2.75 -15.23
CA ARG A 123 -10.58 -1.92 -14.55
C ARG A 123 -9.94 -0.84 -13.69
N GLN A 124 -8.90 -1.18 -12.92
CA GLN A 124 -8.16 -0.23 -12.08
C GLN A 124 -7.44 0.84 -12.90
N LEU A 125 -6.79 0.44 -14.01
CA LEU A 125 -6.15 1.39 -14.92
C LEU A 125 -7.17 2.32 -15.58
N GLN A 126 -8.32 1.80 -16.02
CA GLN A 126 -9.40 2.62 -16.57
C GLN A 126 -9.92 3.65 -15.55
N LEU A 127 -10.08 3.27 -14.28
CA LEU A 127 -10.44 4.21 -13.22
C LEU A 127 -9.38 5.28 -13.02
N LYS A 128 -8.09 4.90 -12.99
CA LYS A 128 -6.97 5.85 -12.86
C LYS A 128 -6.94 6.85 -14.02
N ILE A 129 -7.15 6.38 -15.25
CA ILE A 129 -7.24 7.24 -16.44
C ILE A 129 -8.39 8.24 -16.28
N LYS A 130 -9.59 7.80 -15.87
CA LYS A 130 -10.73 8.70 -15.65
C LYS A 130 -10.44 9.77 -14.60
N THR A 131 -9.81 9.38 -13.48
CA THR A 131 -9.42 10.34 -12.44
C THR A 131 -8.44 11.37 -12.97
N LEU A 132 -7.39 10.94 -13.69
CA LEU A 132 -6.40 11.84 -14.27
C LEU A 132 -7.01 12.76 -15.34
N GLN A 133 -7.95 12.26 -16.15
CA GLN A 133 -8.70 13.07 -17.11
C GLN A 133 -9.51 14.18 -16.42
N ASN A 134 -10.14 13.88 -15.28
CA ASN A 134 -10.86 14.87 -14.48
C ASN A 134 -9.91 15.92 -13.90
N CYS A 135 -8.77 15.51 -13.33
CA CYS A 135 -7.75 16.44 -12.83
C CYS A 135 -7.21 17.33 -13.95
N LEU A 136 -6.91 16.76 -15.12
CA LEU A 136 -6.45 17.54 -16.27
C LEU A 136 -7.50 18.56 -16.70
N LYS A 137 -8.79 18.22 -16.65
CA LYS A 137 -9.87 19.14 -16.96
C LYS A 137 -9.92 20.29 -15.96
N THR A 138 -9.84 20.01 -14.66
CA THR A 138 -9.86 21.06 -13.62
C THR A 138 -8.66 22.00 -13.74
N GLU A 139 -7.47 21.48 -14.00
CA GLU A 139 -6.28 22.31 -14.23
C GLU A 139 -6.40 23.18 -15.48
N LYS A 140 -6.98 22.65 -16.57
CA LYS A 140 -7.26 23.45 -17.78
C LYS A 140 -8.23 24.60 -17.50
N ASP A 141 -9.30 24.32 -16.77
CA ASP A 141 -10.28 25.34 -16.39
C ASP A 141 -9.64 26.42 -15.50
N GLU A 142 -8.74 26.05 -14.60
CA GLU A 142 -8.02 27.00 -13.75
C GLU A 142 -7.02 27.85 -14.53
N VAL A 143 -6.23 27.24 -15.43
CA VAL A 143 -5.36 27.98 -16.35
C VAL A 143 -6.16 28.98 -17.18
N GLN A 144 -7.32 28.60 -17.69
CA GLN A 144 -8.18 29.50 -18.47
C GLN A 144 -8.69 30.69 -17.62
N LYS A 145 -9.07 30.46 -16.37
CA LYS A 145 -9.44 31.56 -15.45
C LYS A 145 -8.27 32.50 -15.19
N LEU A 146 -7.09 31.96 -14.91
CA LEU A 146 -5.88 32.76 -14.66
C LEU A 146 -5.50 33.58 -15.90
N GLN A 147 -5.59 33.00 -17.10
CA GLN A 147 -5.40 33.73 -18.36
C GLN A 147 -6.39 34.89 -18.50
N SER A 148 -7.66 34.69 -18.17
CA SER A 148 -8.67 35.75 -18.17
C SER A 148 -8.34 36.87 -17.17
N ILE A 149 -7.83 36.53 -15.98
CA ILE A 149 -7.41 37.51 -14.96
C ILE A 149 -6.19 38.30 -15.46
N ILE A 150 -5.20 37.63 -16.05
CA ILE A 150 -4.00 38.27 -16.60
C ILE A 150 -4.38 39.25 -17.73
N ALA A 151 -5.24 38.82 -18.65
CA ALA A 151 -5.72 39.67 -19.74
C ALA A 151 -6.48 40.91 -19.21
N SER A 152 -7.36 40.71 -18.23
CA SER A 152 -8.08 41.81 -17.56
C SER A 152 -7.12 42.79 -16.89
N ARG A 153 -6.13 42.31 -16.13
CA ARG A 153 -5.11 43.15 -15.48
C ARG A 153 -4.25 43.90 -16.49
N SER A 154 -3.85 43.26 -17.58
CA SER A 154 -3.09 43.92 -18.66
C SER A 154 -3.86 45.10 -19.25
N SER A 155 -5.16 44.92 -19.50
CA SER A 155 -6.05 45.99 -19.97
C SER A 155 -6.16 47.13 -18.96
N GLN A 156 -6.34 46.80 -17.67
CA GLN A 156 -6.42 47.77 -16.59
C GLN A 156 -5.12 48.59 -16.47
N TYR A 157 -3.95 47.94 -16.46
CA TYR A 157 -2.66 48.63 -16.39
C TYR A 157 -2.40 49.48 -17.62
N SER A 158 -2.79 49.04 -18.82
CA SER A 158 -2.70 49.85 -20.04
C SER A 158 -3.53 51.13 -19.92
N HIS A 159 -4.76 51.03 -19.41
CA HIS A 159 -5.62 52.19 -19.20
C HIS A 159 -5.04 53.15 -18.16
N ASP A 160 -4.58 52.64 -17.02
CA ASP A 160 -4.00 53.46 -15.94
C ASP A 160 -2.69 54.12 -16.36
N ALA A 161 -1.84 53.42 -17.12
CA ALA A 161 -0.62 53.97 -17.71
C ALA A 161 -0.95 55.14 -18.65
N LYS A 162 -1.91 54.97 -19.58
CA LYS A 162 -2.37 56.05 -20.48
C LYS A 162 -2.95 57.24 -19.71
N ARG A 163 -3.68 56.98 -18.62
CA ARG A 163 -4.19 58.06 -17.74
C ARG A 163 -3.04 58.83 -17.09
N LYS A 164 -2.05 58.13 -16.55
CA LYS A 164 -0.88 58.73 -15.90
C LYS A 164 -0.01 59.51 -16.89
N GLU A 165 0.13 59.02 -18.11
CA GLU A 165 0.81 59.72 -19.20
C GLU A 165 0.10 61.04 -19.55
N ARG A 166 -1.23 61.04 -19.63
CA ARG A 166 -2.04 62.26 -19.85
C ARG A 166 -1.94 63.26 -18.67
N GLU A 167 -1.85 62.77 -17.44
CA GLU A 167 -1.63 63.63 -16.27
C GLU A 167 -0.21 64.22 -16.28
N SER A 168 0.80 63.43 -16.64
CA SER A 168 2.19 63.87 -16.74
C SER A 168 2.39 64.92 -17.83
N THR A 169 1.81 64.71 -19.02
CA THR A 169 1.84 65.68 -20.13
C THR A 169 1.21 67.01 -19.72
N LYS A 170 0.02 67.00 -19.11
CA LYS A 170 -0.62 68.22 -18.56
C LYS A 170 0.24 68.93 -17.52
N LEU A 171 0.91 68.19 -16.64
CA LEU A 171 1.81 68.78 -15.63
C LEU A 171 3.05 69.37 -16.28
N LYS A 172 3.63 68.71 -17.28
CA LYS A 172 4.76 69.23 -18.07
C LYS A 172 4.36 70.53 -18.80
N GLU A 173 3.19 70.58 -19.41
CA GLU A 173 2.66 71.80 -20.06
C GLU A 173 2.51 72.95 -19.06
N ARG A 174 1.90 72.71 -17.90
CA ARG A 174 1.77 73.72 -16.83
C ARG A 174 3.13 74.21 -16.32
N LEU A 175 4.08 73.30 -16.12
CA LEU A 175 5.44 73.65 -15.70
C LEU A 175 6.13 74.52 -16.76
N ASN A 176 6.05 74.12 -18.03
CA ASN A 176 6.60 74.91 -19.13
C ASN A 176 5.96 76.30 -19.20
N GLN A 177 4.64 76.38 -19.03
CA GLN A 177 3.94 77.66 -19.00
C GLN A 177 4.41 78.55 -17.84
N LEU A 178 4.56 78.01 -16.62
CA LEU A 178 5.12 78.74 -15.49
C LEU A 178 6.57 79.17 -15.71
N LEU A 179 7.38 78.36 -16.38
CA LEU A 179 8.77 78.70 -16.71
C LEU A 179 8.85 79.83 -17.75
N VAL A 180 7.93 79.86 -18.73
CA VAL A 180 7.82 80.96 -19.71
C VAL A 180 7.32 82.23 -19.01
N GLU A 181 6.23 82.15 -18.23
CA GLU A 181 5.66 83.29 -17.50
C GLU A 181 6.64 83.92 -16.48
N LYS A 182 7.56 83.13 -15.92
CA LYS A 182 8.63 83.61 -15.02
C LYS A 182 9.79 84.30 -15.74
N ARG A 183 9.99 84.10 -17.04
CA ARG A 183 11.01 84.86 -17.80
C ARG A 183 10.56 86.30 -18.08
N ASP A 184 9.26 86.54 -18.17
CA ASP A 184 8.68 87.84 -18.53
C ASP A 184 8.34 88.73 -17.33
N LYS A 185 8.45 88.23 -16.08
CA LYS A 185 8.17 89.01 -14.86
C LYS A 185 9.32 88.91 -13.85
N LYS A 186 10.02 90.03 -13.65
CA LYS A 186 11.07 90.22 -12.64
C LYS A 186 10.55 89.81 -11.25
N LEU A 187 11.32 88.96 -10.56
CA LEU A 187 11.00 88.29 -9.30
C LEU A 187 10.57 89.26 -8.18
N ALA A 188 9.31 89.18 -7.77
CA ALA A 188 8.88 89.51 -6.41
C ALA A 188 8.25 88.23 -5.83
N ILE A 189 8.83 87.71 -4.75
CA ILE A 189 8.23 86.60 -4.00
C ILE A 189 7.16 87.22 -3.12
N ASP A 190 5.93 87.27 -3.61
CA ASP A 190 4.75 87.44 -2.76
C ASP A 190 4.25 86.05 -2.35
N VAL A 191 4.44 85.71 -1.07
CA VAL A 191 3.79 84.55 -0.45
C VAL A 191 2.33 84.91 -0.18
N LEU A 192 1.54 84.96 -1.25
CA LEU A 192 0.09 85.14 -1.21
C LEU A 192 -0.58 83.78 -1.41
N ASN A 193 -0.56 82.96 -0.35
CA ASN A 193 -1.63 82.05 0.08
C ASN A 193 -1.08 81.10 1.14
N TYR A 194 -1.55 81.26 2.37
CA TYR A 194 -1.50 80.20 3.38
C TYR A 194 -2.15 78.95 2.78
N LEU A 195 -1.44 77.84 2.69
CA LEU A 195 -2.00 76.54 2.34
C LEU A 195 -2.82 75.97 3.52
N GLY A 196 -3.83 76.72 3.95
CA GLY A 196 -4.92 76.23 4.79
C GLY A 196 -6.11 75.93 3.90
N ARG A 197 -6.36 74.65 3.60
CA ARG A 197 -7.65 74.25 3.02
C ARG A 197 -8.76 74.62 4.00
N ALA A 198 -9.89 75.13 3.51
CA ALA A 198 -11.06 75.51 4.32
C ALA A 198 -11.76 74.33 5.06
N ASP A 199 -11.28 73.09 4.90
CA ASP A 199 -11.79 71.87 5.57
C ASP A 199 -10.78 71.25 6.56
N GLY A 200 -9.60 71.86 6.79
CA GLY A 200 -8.65 71.42 7.83
C GLY A 200 -8.06 70.00 7.68
N LYS A 201 -8.44 69.22 6.65
CA LYS A 201 -7.98 67.84 6.47
C LYS A 201 -6.81 67.75 5.50
N ARG A 202 -5.69 67.23 6.01
CA ARG A 202 -4.48 66.87 5.26
C ARG A 202 -4.77 65.62 4.40
N SER A 203 -4.26 65.57 3.18
CA SER A 203 -4.28 64.35 2.37
C SER A 203 -3.61 63.23 3.16
N GLN A 204 -4.38 62.20 3.55
CA GLN A 204 -3.81 61.02 4.19
C GLN A 204 -2.99 60.27 3.15
N TRP A 205 -1.67 60.30 3.30
CA TRP A 205 -0.80 59.31 2.68
C TRP A 205 -1.23 57.93 3.19
N LYS A 206 -1.07 56.89 2.36
CA LYS A 206 -1.35 55.51 2.76
C LYS A 206 -0.71 55.28 4.13
N THR A 207 -1.55 55.15 5.14
CA THR A 207 -1.10 55.08 6.52
C THR A 207 -0.74 53.62 6.80
N GLY A 208 0.31 53.37 7.59
CA GLY A 208 0.77 52.02 7.95
C GLY A 208 -0.32 51.10 8.52
N LYS A 209 -1.49 51.63 8.89
CA LYS A 209 -2.69 50.87 9.24
C LYS A 209 -3.25 50.00 8.10
N VAL A 210 -3.02 50.37 6.83
CA VAL A 210 -3.42 49.57 5.66
C VAL A 210 -2.36 48.49 5.37
N GLU A 211 -1.08 48.81 5.40
CA GLU A 211 0.02 47.84 5.22
C GLU A 211 0.02 46.79 6.34
N ALA A 212 -0.14 47.20 7.61
CA ALA A 212 -0.28 46.29 8.75
C ALA A 212 -1.51 45.35 8.65
N ARG A 213 -2.57 45.74 7.94
CA ARG A 213 -3.70 44.85 7.67
C ARG A 213 -3.37 43.79 6.62
N HIS A 214 -2.67 44.17 5.54
CA HIS A 214 -2.25 43.23 4.50
C HIS A 214 -1.18 42.26 5.03
N GLU A 215 -0.24 42.74 5.84
CA GLU A 215 0.73 41.89 6.55
C GLU A 215 0.04 40.93 7.51
N GLY A 216 -0.94 41.41 8.29
CA GLY A 216 -1.74 40.54 9.16
C GLY A 216 -2.54 39.48 8.42
N GLU A 217 -3.05 39.77 7.21
CA GLU A 217 -3.70 38.79 6.34
C GLU A 217 -2.71 37.77 5.77
N MET A 218 -1.51 38.22 5.39
CA MET A 218 -0.42 37.37 4.93
C MET A 218 0.03 36.38 6.01
N TYR A 219 0.28 36.86 7.24
CA TYR A 219 0.66 36.00 8.36
C TYR A 219 -0.45 35.00 8.72
N ARG A 220 -1.72 35.42 8.66
CA ARG A 220 -2.85 34.51 8.85
C ARG A 220 -2.91 33.41 7.77
N SER A 221 -2.67 33.76 6.51
CA SER A 221 -2.62 32.78 5.41
C SER A 221 -1.47 31.79 5.61
N LEU A 222 -0.27 32.29 5.96
CA LEU A 222 0.89 31.45 6.20
C LEU A 222 0.67 30.48 7.37
N LEU A 223 0.14 30.97 8.49
CA LEU A 223 -0.21 30.13 9.65
C LEU A 223 -1.25 29.07 9.29
N SER A 224 -2.27 29.44 8.51
CA SER A 224 -3.29 28.50 8.04
C SER A 224 -2.68 27.38 7.18
N ASP A 225 -1.76 27.71 6.28
CA ASP A 225 -1.05 26.72 5.46
C ASP A 225 -0.19 25.78 6.32
N TYR A 226 0.49 26.31 7.35
CA TYR A 226 1.25 25.48 8.29
C TYR A 226 0.35 24.56 9.11
N GLU A 227 -0.81 25.04 9.59
CA GLU A 227 -1.78 24.21 10.30
C GLU A 227 -2.35 23.09 9.41
N VAL A 228 -2.64 23.38 8.14
CA VAL A 228 -3.11 22.39 7.17
C VAL A 228 -2.03 21.33 6.92
N ARG A 229 -0.77 21.74 6.69
CA ARG A 229 0.35 20.80 6.52
C ARG A 229 0.60 19.97 7.78
N HIS A 230 0.51 20.57 8.95
CA HIS A 230 0.67 19.86 10.22
C HIS A 230 -0.44 18.82 10.41
N ARG A 231 -1.70 19.16 10.09
CA ARG A 231 -2.82 18.21 10.11
C ARG A 231 -2.62 17.07 9.11
N ALA A 232 -2.15 17.35 7.89
CA ALA A 232 -1.86 16.33 6.89
C ALA A 232 -0.76 15.35 7.37
N LEU A 233 0.34 15.87 7.91
CA LEU A 233 1.41 15.06 8.49
C LEU A 233 0.93 14.19 9.67
N MET A 234 0.03 14.72 10.51
CA MET A 234 -0.56 13.95 11.62
C MET A 234 -1.43 12.79 11.11
N LEU A 235 -2.20 12.99 10.04
CA LEU A 235 -2.98 11.93 9.41
C LEU A 235 -2.09 10.85 8.79
N GLU A 236 -1.06 11.26 8.05
CA GLU A 236 -0.07 10.33 7.48
C GLU A 236 0.63 9.53 8.58
N ASN A 237 1.00 10.17 9.69
CA ASN A 237 1.62 9.49 10.83
C ASN A 237 0.69 8.42 11.45
N VAL A 238 -0.61 8.70 11.53
CA VAL A 238 -1.61 7.73 11.98
C VAL A 238 -1.75 6.56 11.00
N GLU A 239 -1.75 6.83 9.69
CA GLU A 239 -1.79 5.78 8.66
C GLU A 239 -0.53 4.91 8.68
N LEU A 240 0.65 5.51 8.77
CA LEU A 240 1.93 4.80 8.91
C LEU A 240 1.94 3.91 10.16
N LYS A 241 1.40 4.40 11.29
CA LYS A 241 1.23 3.58 12.50
C LYS A 241 0.29 2.39 12.29
N LYS A 242 -0.81 2.57 11.54
CA LYS A 242 -1.73 1.46 11.19
C LYS A 242 -1.03 0.41 10.33
N VAL A 243 -0.30 0.83 9.29
CA VAL A 243 0.46 -0.09 8.42
C VAL A 243 1.53 -0.84 9.23
N LEU A 244 2.25 -0.14 10.11
CA LEU A 244 3.25 -0.75 10.97
C LEU A 244 2.64 -1.80 11.92
N GLN A 245 1.47 -1.51 12.52
CA GLN A 245 0.78 -2.48 13.37
C GLN A 245 0.23 -3.67 12.58
N GLN A 246 -0.24 -3.44 11.36
CA GLN A 246 -0.69 -4.50 10.46
C GLN A 246 0.48 -5.44 10.09
N MET A 247 1.62 -4.87 9.67
CA MET A 247 2.82 -5.65 9.38
C MET A 247 3.30 -6.43 10.60
N LYS A 248 3.29 -5.82 11.79
CA LYS A 248 3.60 -6.51 13.04
C LYS A 248 2.64 -7.69 13.29
N TRP A 249 1.35 -7.50 13.07
CA TRP A 249 0.34 -8.56 13.21
C TRP A 249 0.59 -9.72 12.25
N GLU A 250 0.87 -9.42 10.98
CA GLU A 250 1.17 -10.43 9.96
C GLU A 250 2.46 -11.19 10.28
N MET A 251 3.52 -10.48 10.68
CA MET A 251 4.77 -11.10 11.11
C MET A 251 4.57 -12.02 12.31
N VAL A 252 3.82 -11.56 13.33
CA VAL A 252 3.50 -12.39 14.50
C VAL A 252 2.64 -13.57 14.09
N SER A 253 1.66 -13.42 13.21
CA SER A 253 0.83 -14.52 12.72
C SER A 253 1.62 -15.60 11.99
N ILE A 254 2.66 -15.21 11.24
CA ILE A 254 3.52 -16.14 10.50
C ILE A 254 4.51 -16.84 11.45
N LEU A 255 5.01 -16.11 12.45
CA LEU A 255 6.06 -16.59 13.36
C LEU A 255 5.51 -17.25 14.63
N SER A 256 4.22 -17.10 14.94
CA SER A 256 3.60 -17.74 16.11
C SER A 256 3.46 -19.25 15.86
N PRO A 257 4.08 -20.10 16.70
CA PRO A 257 3.78 -21.52 16.67
C PRO A 257 2.31 -21.70 17.02
N SER A 258 1.51 -22.23 16.09
CA SER A 258 0.11 -22.54 16.35
C SER A 258 0.01 -23.42 17.61
N PRO A 259 -0.71 -23.00 18.68
CA PRO A 259 -0.94 -23.86 19.82
C PRO A 259 -1.85 -24.99 19.39
N ARG A 260 -1.27 -26.16 19.13
CA ARG A 260 -2.04 -27.40 19.01
C ARG A 260 -2.70 -27.65 20.37
N LYS A 261 -4.04 -27.74 20.37
CA LYS A 261 -4.86 -28.07 21.54
C LYS A 261 -4.41 -29.41 22.15
N PRO A 262 -4.46 -29.58 23.49
CA PRO A 262 -4.13 -30.84 24.14
C PRO A 262 -5.34 -31.79 24.12
N TYR A 263 -5.17 -32.99 23.57
CA TYR A 263 -5.99 -34.15 23.90
C TYR A 263 -5.07 -35.36 24.14
N ARG A 264 -5.43 -36.12 25.17
CA ARG A 264 -4.61 -37.03 26.01
C ARG A 264 -4.13 -38.35 25.38
N ASP A 265 -3.02 -38.82 25.96
CA ASP A 265 -2.63 -40.19 26.35
C ASP A 265 -2.66 -41.35 25.34
N LYS A 266 -1.49 -41.85 24.93
CA LYS A 266 -0.80 -43.00 25.55
C LYS A 266 0.46 -43.42 24.79
N GLU A 267 1.51 -43.64 25.59
CA GLU A 267 2.50 -44.72 25.51
C GLU A 267 3.60 -44.78 24.42
N VAL A 268 4.80 -45.03 24.96
CA VAL A 268 5.97 -45.71 24.40
C VAL A 268 6.88 -44.90 23.46
N GLY A 269 7.99 -44.52 24.09
CA GLY A 269 9.36 -44.39 23.59
C GLY A 269 9.64 -44.68 22.12
N ASP A 270 10.41 -43.75 21.56
CA ASP A 270 11.30 -43.85 20.40
C ASP A 270 10.82 -43.39 19.01
N CYS A 271 9.62 -42.80 18.88
CA CYS A 271 9.14 -42.28 17.58
C CYS A 271 9.25 -40.74 17.40
N SER A 272 9.61 -39.98 18.44
CA SER A 272 9.59 -38.50 18.39
C SER A 272 10.71 -37.87 17.56
N ARG A 273 11.86 -38.55 17.41
CA ARG A 273 13.01 -37.99 16.68
C ARG A 273 12.84 -38.12 15.17
N GLU A 274 12.37 -39.27 14.70
CA GLU A 274 12.11 -39.53 13.27
C GLU A 274 10.90 -38.74 12.73
N THR A 275 9.86 -38.54 13.55
CA THR A 275 8.68 -37.76 13.13
C THR A 275 8.98 -36.26 13.00
N LEU A 276 9.84 -35.72 13.87
CA LEU A 276 10.34 -34.34 13.76
C LEU A 276 11.32 -34.17 12.60
N ASP A 277 12.18 -35.17 12.34
CA ASP A 277 13.07 -35.17 11.18
C ASP A 277 12.27 -35.21 9.87
N GLN A 278 11.24 -36.06 9.79
CA GLN A 278 10.32 -36.11 8.64
C GLN A 278 9.57 -34.78 8.42
N SER A 279 9.17 -34.10 9.50
CA SER A 279 8.56 -32.76 9.42
C SER A 279 9.56 -31.70 8.94
N CYS A 280 10.83 -31.81 9.34
CA CYS A 280 11.89 -30.89 8.96
C CYS A 280 12.34 -31.14 7.51
N GLU A 281 12.45 -32.40 7.10
CA GLU A 281 12.66 -32.81 5.72
C GLU A 281 11.50 -32.36 4.83
N HIS A 282 10.24 -32.52 5.27
CA HIS A 282 9.09 -32.02 4.51
C HIS A 282 9.12 -30.49 4.38
N ALA A 283 9.49 -29.76 5.43
CA ALA A 283 9.65 -28.30 5.38
C ALA A 283 10.80 -27.87 4.44
N ARG A 284 11.93 -28.60 4.45
CA ARG A 284 13.06 -28.38 3.53
C ARG A 284 12.68 -28.70 2.09
N GLU A 285 11.92 -29.76 1.87
CA GLU A 285 11.39 -30.16 0.56
C GLU A 285 10.44 -29.09 0.03
N GLN A 286 9.52 -28.58 0.86
CA GLN A 286 8.61 -27.48 0.50
C GLN A 286 9.36 -26.18 0.17
N LEU A 287 10.36 -25.82 0.98
CA LEU A 287 11.19 -24.65 0.71
C LEU A 287 11.98 -24.81 -0.60
N THR A 288 12.58 -25.99 -0.81
CA THR A 288 13.33 -26.29 -2.03
C THR A 288 12.42 -26.26 -3.26
N ASN A 289 11.21 -26.79 -3.16
CA ASN A 289 10.22 -26.74 -4.23
C ASN A 289 9.71 -25.33 -4.50
N SER A 290 9.54 -24.50 -3.46
CA SER A 290 9.23 -23.08 -3.58
C SER A 290 10.33 -22.33 -4.33
N ILE A 291 11.60 -22.51 -3.95
CA ILE A 291 12.76 -21.90 -4.63
C ILE A 291 12.84 -22.37 -6.08
N ARG A 292 12.68 -23.68 -6.35
CA ARG A 292 12.63 -24.22 -7.72
C ARG A 292 11.47 -23.63 -8.54
N GLN A 293 10.33 -23.36 -7.91
CA GLN A 293 9.19 -22.76 -8.58
C GLN A 293 9.44 -21.27 -8.90
N GLN A 294 10.02 -20.51 -7.96
CA GLN A 294 10.41 -19.12 -8.21
C GLN A 294 11.49 -19.03 -9.28
N TRP A 295 12.46 -19.94 -9.29
CA TRP A 295 13.48 -20.03 -10.33
C TRP A 295 12.88 -20.33 -11.70
N ARG A 296 11.92 -21.26 -11.80
CA ARG A 296 11.19 -21.53 -13.06
C ARG A 296 10.41 -20.32 -13.55
N ARG A 297 9.76 -19.58 -12.65
CA ARG A 297 9.04 -18.34 -12.98
C ARG A 297 9.99 -17.26 -13.49
N LEU A 298 11.11 -17.04 -12.80
CA LEU A 298 12.13 -16.09 -13.20
C LEU A 298 12.75 -16.47 -14.56
N LYS A 299 13.10 -17.74 -14.74
CA LYS A 299 13.64 -18.26 -16.00
C LYS A 299 12.66 -18.05 -17.16
N SER A 300 11.37 -18.39 -16.96
CA SER A 300 10.33 -18.15 -17.97
C SER A 300 10.16 -16.66 -18.26
N HIS A 301 10.24 -15.78 -17.26
CA HIS A 301 10.17 -14.34 -17.46
C HIS A 301 11.39 -13.81 -18.22
N MET A 302 12.58 -14.35 -17.94
CA MET A 302 13.82 -14.00 -18.63
C MET A 302 13.81 -14.50 -20.08
N GLU A 303 13.31 -15.72 -20.34
CA GLU A 303 13.08 -16.23 -21.69
C GLU A 303 12.04 -15.40 -22.45
N LYS A 304 10.98 -14.92 -21.79
CA LYS A 304 10.00 -13.99 -22.39
C LYS A 304 10.64 -12.64 -22.73
N LEU A 305 11.44 -12.08 -21.84
CA LEU A 305 12.18 -10.84 -22.10
C LEU A 305 13.17 -10.99 -23.26
N ASP A 306 13.89 -12.11 -23.32
CA ASP A 306 14.82 -12.42 -24.40
C ASP A 306 14.09 -12.65 -25.74
N SER A 307 12.94 -13.32 -25.70
CA SER A 307 12.04 -13.48 -26.85
C SER A 307 11.49 -12.13 -27.32
N GLN A 308 11.18 -11.22 -26.40
CA GLN A 308 10.64 -9.90 -26.70
C GLN A 308 11.73 -8.96 -27.22
N ALA A 309 12.95 -9.03 -26.68
CA ALA A 309 14.13 -8.35 -27.22
C ALA A 309 14.48 -8.87 -28.62
N SER A 310 14.41 -10.18 -28.83
CA SER A 310 14.57 -10.82 -30.13
C SER A 310 13.44 -10.43 -31.10
N LEU A 311 12.20 -10.26 -30.63
CA LEU A 311 11.07 -9.79 -31.44
C LEU A 311 11.21 -8.30 -31.81
N VAL A 312 11.85 -7.49 -30.97
CA VAL A 312 12.23 -6.10 -31.27
C VAL A 312 13.35 -6.04 -32.31
N GLN A 313 14.35 -6.92 -32.21
CA GLN A 313 15.39 -7.07 -33.23
C GLN A 313 14.84 -7.63 -34.56
N GLN A 314 13.88 -8.56 -34.49
CA GLN A 314 13.27 -9.17 -35.66
C GLN A 314 12.17 -8.30 -36.27
N SER A 315 11.49 -7.44 -35.48
CA SER A 315 10.61 -6.39 -36.00
C SER A 315 11.40 -5.25 -36.64
N GLN A 316 12.61 -4.95 -36.16
CA GLN A 316 13.58 -4.09 -36.87
C GLN A 316 14.08 -4.71 -38.20
N GLN A 317 14.11 -6.04 -38.33
CA GLN A 317 14.45 -6.72 -39.59
C GLN A 317 13.24 -6.96 -40.51
N ARG A 318 12.01 -7.12 -39.98
CA ARG A 318 10.78 -7.29 -40.77
C ARG A 318 10.12 -5.97 -41.19
N ALA A 319 10.41 -4.86 -40.50
CA ALA A 319 10.03 -3.52 -40.92
C ALA A 319 10.90 -2.96 -42.07
N GLY A 320 11.69 -3.80 -42.75
CA GLY A 320 12.42 -3.44 -43.97
C GLY A 320 11.55 -3.28 -45.22
N LYS A 321 10.22 -3.16 -45.08
CA LYS A 321 9.27 -2.99 -46.20
C LYS A 321 8.22 -1.89 -46.00
N GLU A 322 8.42 -1.01 -45.01
CA GLU A 322 7.75 0.30 -44.99
C GLU A 322 8.84 1.37 -44.97
N LEU A 323 9.21 1.76 -46.19
CA LEU A 323 10.31 2.63 -46.52
C LEU A 323 9.96 4.07 -46.09
N VAL A 324 10.33 4.48 -44.88
CA VAL A 324 10.85 5.86 -44.74
C VAL A 324 12.16 5.82 -45.54
N PRO A 325 12.28 6.53 -46.68
CA PRO A 325 13.47 6.47 -47.50
C PRO A 325 14.70 6.72 -46.64
N ARG A 326 15.71 5.87 -46.75
CA ARG A 326 17.03 6.02 -46.08
C ARG A 326 17.57 7.45 -46.24
N GLN A 327 17.22 8.08 -47.37
CA GLN A 327 17.45 9.48 -47.71
C GLN A 327 16.84 10.47 -46.70
N ILE A 328 15.61 10.27 -46.23
CA ILE A 328 14.96 11.17 -45.25
C ILE A 328 15.63 11.05 -43.89
N HIS A 329 16.01 9.84 -43.46
CA HIS A 329 16.74 9.66 -42.21
C HIS A 329 18.15 10.28 -42.28
N GLU A 330 18.82 10.15 -43.43
CA GLU A 330 20.14 10.74 -43.67
C GLU A 330 20.05 12.28 -43.72
N GLU A 331 19.02 12.84 -44.35
CA GLU A 331 18.71 14.28 -44.34
C GLU A 331 18.38 14.81 -42.96
N GLU A 332 17.64 14.04 -42.13
CA GLU A 332 17.30 14.42 -40.75
C GLU A 332 18.51 14.35 -39.82
N MET A 333 19.41 13.38 -40.03
CA MET A 333 20.69 13.30 -39.35
C MET A 333 21.61 14.47 -39.72
N GLU A 334 21.67 14.85 -41.00
CA GLU A 334 22.41 16.04 -41.43
C GLU A 334 21.79 17.33 -40.87
N ARG A 335 20.46 17.43 -40.81
CA ARG A 335 19.74 18.55 -40.18
C ARG A 335 20.10 18.68 -38.69
N MET A 336 20.05 17.59 -37.94
CA MET A 336 20.44 17.60 -36.53
C MET A 336 21.92 17.94 -36.34
N ARG A 337 22.82 17.48 -37.23
CA ARG A 337 24.24 17.87 -37.20
C ARG A 337 24.42 19.37 -37.40
N LEU A 338 23.68 19.97 -38.33
CA LEU A 338 23.68 21.41 -38.57
C LEU A 338 23.15 22.20 -37.37
N GLU A 339 22.05 21.75 -36.75
CA GLU A 339 21.49 22.39 -35.55
C GLU A 339 22.44 22.30 -34.36
N VAL A 340 23.08 21.14 -34.15
CA VAL A 340 24.11 20.97 -33.12
C VAL A 340 25.31 21.88 -33.38
N GLN A 341 25.71 22.05 -34.65
CA GLN A 341 26.80 22.96 -35.00
C GLN A 341 26.42 24.42 -34.73
N GLN A 342 25.21 24.85 -35.10
CA GLN A 342 24.72 26.20 -34.81
C GLN A 342 24.65 26.48 -33.31
N CYS A 343 24.20 25.50 -32.51
CA CYS A 343 24.21 25.62 -31.06
C CYS A 343 25.62 25.78 -30.49
N LYS A 344 26.62 25.06 -31.03
CA LYS A 344 28.03 25.21 -30.63
C LYS A 344 28.57 26.60 -30.97
N ASP A 345 28.29 27.10 -32.17
CA ASP A 345 28.75 28.42 -32.61
C ASP A 345 28.11 29.54 -31.76
N PHE A 346 26.83 29.37 -31.39
CA PHE A 346 26.13 30.28 -30.50
C PHE A 346 26.73 30.30 -29.09
N ILE A 347 27.04 29.13 -28.52
CA ILE A 347 27.70 29.01 -27.22
C ILE A 347 29.09 29.66 -27.25
N GLN A 348 29.86 29.45 -28.32
CA GLN A 348 31.17 30.11 -28.48
C GLN A 348 31.04 31.63 -28.55
N THR A 349 30.04 32.15 -29.27
CA THR A 349 29.77 33.59 -29.36
C THR A 349 29.35 34.16 -28.00
N GLN A 350 28.49 33.47 -27.25
CA GLN A 350 28.11 33.87 -25.88
C GLN A 350 29.32 33.89 -24.95
N GLN A 351 30.21 32.90 -25.03
CA GLN A 351 31.44 32.86 -24.23
C GLN A 351 32.37 34.02 -24.57
N GLN A 352 32.54 34.36 -25.85
CA GLN A 352 33.34 35.51 -26.27
C GLN A 352 32.76 36.83 -25.76
N LEU A 353 31.44 37.01 -25.79
CA LEU A 353 30.77 38.22 -25.29
C LEU A 353 30.95 38.38 -23.78
N LEU A 354 30.84 37.27 -23.03
CA LEU A 354 31.07 37.23 -21.58
C LEU A 354 32.52 37.59 -21.25
N GLN A 355 33.47 37.06 -22.02
CA GLN A 355 34.88 37.35 -21.85
C GLN A 355 35.23 38.81 -22.21
N GLN A 356 34.50 39.39 -23.17
CA GLN A 356 34.63 40.80 -23.51
C GLN A 356 34.04 41.72 -22.42
N GLN A 357 32.94 41.32 -21.76
CA GLN A 357 32.40 42.05 -20.61
C GLN A 357 33.35 42.03 -19.41
N LEU A 358 34.01 40.89 -19.16
CA LEU A 358 34.98 40.75 -18.07
C LEU A 358 36.29 41.50 -18.32
N ASN A 359 36.68 41.68 -19.58
CA ASN A 359 37.93 42.33 -19.97
C ASN A 359 37.76 43.82 -20.34
N SER A 360 36.55 44.38 -20.27
CA SER A 360 36.31 45.79 -20.55
C SER A 360 36.62 46.63 -19.30
N PRO A 361 37.64 47.50 -19.31
CA PRO A 361 37.91 48.39 -18.18
C PRO A 361 36.88 49.53 -18.19
N CYS A 362 35.70 49.28 -17.63
CA CYS A 362 34.70 50.31 -17.39
C CYS A 362 34.88 50.83 -15.96
N TYR A 363 35.12 52.13 -15.86
CA TYR A 363 35.20 52.91 -14.65
C TYR A 363 34.04 52.64 -13.67
N ASP A 364 34.43 52.30 -12.44
CA ASP A 364 33.92 52.78 -11.14
C ASP A 364 33.54 51.67 -10.14
N ASP A 365 34.58 51.04 -9.57
CA ASP A 365 34.52 50.01 -8.51
C ASP A 365 34.08 50.59 -7.15
N GLU A 366 34.26 51.90 -6.93
CA GLU A 366 33.93 52.56 -5.66
C GLU A 366 32.41 52.74 -5.51
N THR A 367 31.69 53.05 -6.59
CA THR A 367 30.23 53.21 -6.56
C THR A 367 29.50 51.89 -6.31
N ALA A 368 30.02 50.77 -6.85
CA ALA A 368 29.46 49.44 -6.62
C ALA A 368 29.70 48.96 -5.18
N ALA A 369 30.86 49.25 -4.60
CA ALA A 369 31.17 48.93 -3.21
C ALA A 369 30.28 49.71 -2.23
N LEU A 370 30.07 51.01 -2.45
CA LEU A 370 29.26 51.86 -1.57
C LEU A 370 27.78 51.43 -1.51
N LEU A 371 27.19 51.07 -2.65
CA LEU A 371 25.80 50.60 -2.71
C LEU A 371 25.60 49.26 -1.98
N ASN A 372 26.60 48.38 -2.04
CA ASN A 372 26.56 47.09 -1.36
C ASN A 372 26.70 47.24 0.17
N ASP A 373 27.56 48.16 0.61
CA ASP A 373 27.77 48.46 2.03
C ASP A 373 26.54 49.14 2.67
N CYS A 374 25.82 49.99 1.92
CA CYS A 374 24.55 50.58 2.39
C CYS A 374 23.43 49.56 2.56
N TYR A 375 23.27 48.62 1.63
CA TYR A 375 22.22 47.59 1.69
C TYR A 375 22.43 46.63 2.87
N THR A 376 23.67 46.22 3.11
CA THR A 376 24.01 45.32 4.22
C THR A 376 23.87 45.96 5.60
N LEU A 377 24.05 47.28 5.71
CA LEU A 377 23.83 48.04 6.95
C LEU A 377 22.35 48.12 7.34
N GLU A 378 21.48 48.41 6.36
CA GLU A 378 20.02 48.49 6.58
C GLU A 378 19.45 47.14 7.04
N GLU A 379 19.88 46.04 6.40
CA GLU A 379 19.45 44.70 6.78
C GLU A 379 19.93 44.29 8.18
N LYS A 380 21.15 44.72 8.57
CA LYS A 380 21.69 44.48 9.92
C LYS A 380 20.95 45.28 10.98
N GLU A 381 20.50 46.49 10.68
CA GLU A 381 19.72 47.32 11.61
C GLU A 381 18.29 46.77 11.77
N ARG A 382 17.64 46.36 10.67
CA ARG A 382 16.35 45.67 10.70
C ARG A 382 16.39 44.40 11.55
N LEU A 383 17.43 43.58 11.39
CA LEU A 383 17.58 42.34 12.15
C LEU A 383 17.75 42.61 13.67
N LYS A 384 18.43 43.70 14.04
CA LYS A 384 18.53 44.11 15.46
C LYS A 384 17.19 44.54 16.02
N GLU A 385 16.33 45.18 15.23
CA GLU A 385 14.99 45.57 15.63
C GLU A 385 14.07 44.37 15.81
N GLU A 386 14.08 43.43 14.88
CA GLU A 386 13.36 42.15 14.98
C GLU A 386 13.80 41.37 16.22
N TRP A 387 15.11 41.34 16.50
CA TRP A 387 15.67 40.68 17.68
C TRP A 387 15.22 41.33 18.99
N ARG A 388 15.17 42.68 19.04
CA ARG A 388 14.60 43.41 20.21
C ARG A 388 13.14 43.07 20.42
N LEU A 389 12.34 43.03 19.35
CA LEU A 389 10.91 42.69 19.43
C LEU A 389 10.69 41.25 19.91
N PHE A 390 11.50 40.31 19.43
CA PHE A 390 11.47 38.93 19.88
C PHE A 390 11.79 38.81 21.37
N ASP A 391 12.79 39.56 21.85
CA ASP A 391 13.17 39.53 23.26
C ASP A 391 12.09 40.15 24.18
N GLU A 392 11.42 41.20 23.70
CA GLU A 392 10.25 41.79 24.36
C GLU A 392 9.09 40.79 24.45
N GLN A 393 8.80 40.07 23.36
CA GLN A 393 7.76 39.03 23.34
C GLN A 393 8.09 37.89 24.31
N ARG A 394 9.34 37.44 24.33
CA ARG A 394 9.82 36.42 25.28
C ARG A 394 9.59 36.87 26.72
N ARG A 395 9.94 38.11 27.06
CA ARG A 395 9.67 38.69 28.39
C ARG A 395 8.19 38.79 28.72
N ASN A 396 7.34 39.11 27.74
CA ASN A 396 5.88 39.13 27.94
C ASN A 396 5.35 37.74 28.28
N PHE A 397 5.73 36.71 27.53
CA PHE A 397 5.31 35.33 27.81
C PHE A 397 5.80 34.83 29.17
N GLU A 398 7.02 35.21 29.58
CA GLU A 398 7.56 34.90 30.90
C GLU A 398 6.67 35.49 32.01
N ARG A 399 6.29 36.78 31.88
CA ARG A 399 5.39 37.45 32.83
C ARG A 399 3.99 36.86 32.83
N GLU A 400 3.43 36.55 31.66
CA GLU A 400 2.12 35.88 31.59
C GLU A 400 2.15 34.51 32.28
N ARG A 401 3.22 33.74 32.06
CA ARG A 401 3.43 32.45 32.71
C ARG A 401 3.49 32.58 34.24
N GLU A 402 4.24 33.57 34.75
CA GLU A 402 4.28 33.88 36.19
C GLU A 402 2.88 34.23 36.72
N ASN A 403 2.15 35.12 36.03
CA ASN A 403 0.79 35.51 36.42
C ASN A 403 -0.19 34.32 36.44
N PHE A 404 -0.14 33.45 35.43
CA PHE A 404 -0.98 32.24 35.40
C PHE A 404 -0.64 31.27 36.53
N THR A 405 0.66 31.13 36.84
CA THR A 405 1.12 30.27 37.93
C THR A 405 0.65 30.80 39.29
N GLU A 406 0.76 32.11 39.50
CA GLU A 406 0.27 32.77 40.71
C GLU A 406 -1.26 32.66 40.85
N ALA A 407 -2.01 32.88 39.76
CA ALA A 407 -3.45 32.72 39.75
C ALA A 407 -3.89 31.29 40.07
N ALA A 408 -3.19 30.28 39.55
CA ALA A 408 -3.45 28.88 39.86
C ALA A 408 -3.18 28.54 41.34
N ILE A 409 -2.09 29.07 41.90
CA ILE A 409 -1.76 28.93 43.33
C ILE A 409 -2.86 29.58 44.19
N ARG A 410 -3.27 30.79 43.84
CA ARG A 410 -4.33 31.52 44.55
C ARG A 410 -5.67 30.77 44.52
N LEU A 411 -6.08 30.29 43.35
CA LEU A 411 -7.28 29.44 43.22
C LEU A 411 -7.17 28.15 44.05
N GLY A 412 -5.97 27.59 44.17
CA GLY A 412 -5.70 26.46 45.05
C GLY A 412 -5.97 26.79 46.52
N TYR A 413 -5.51 27.94 47.01
CA TYR A 413 -5.80 28.42 48.37
C TYR A 413 -7.29 28.70 48.58
N GLU A 414 -7.96 29.37 47.65
CA GLU A 414 -9.39 29.67 47.73
C GLU A 414 -10.24 28.38 47.75
N LYS A 415 -9.90 27.40 46.90
CA LYS A 415 -10.56 26.09 46.90
C LYS A 415 -10.36 25.36 48.23
N LYS A 416 -9.15 25.37 48.78
CA LYS A 416 -8.85 24.75 50.08
C LYS A 416 -9.66 25.42 51.20
N ALA A 417 -9.69 26.74 51.25
CA ALA A 417 -10.49 27.49 52.23
C ALA A 417 -11.99 27.15 52.10
N PHE A 418 -12.52 27.07 50.88
CA PHE A 418 -13.90 26.68 50.65
C PHE A 418 -14.21 25.24 51.12
N GLU A 419 -13.29 24.30 50.90
CA GLU A 419 -13.42 22.93 51.38
C GLU A 419 -13.37 22.85 52.92
N GLU A 420 -12.51 23.65 53.56
CA GLU A 420 -12.43 23.79 55.02
C GLU A 420 -13.72 24.40 55.61
N ASP A 421 -14.27 25.45 54.97
CA ASP A 421 -15.55 26.05 55.35
C ASP A 421 -16.70 25.04 55.20
N ARG A 422 -16.73 24.28 54.10
CA ARG A 422 -17.72 23.21 53.90
C ARG A 422 -17.59 22.12 54.96
N ALA A 423 -16.37 21.70 55.30
CA ALA A 423 -16.13 20.71 56.34
C ALA A 423 -16.55 21.25 57.72
N SER A 424 -16.24 22.51 58.02
CA SER A 424 -16.65 23.20 59.25
C SER A 424 -18.17 23.33 59.33
N TRP A 425 -18.83 23.67 58.22
CA TRP A 425 -20.29 23.72 58.13
C TRP A 425 -20.92 22.34 58.38
N LEU A 426 -20.42 21.28 57.73
CA LEU A 426 -20.89 19.91 57.96
C LEU A 426 -20.65 19.46 59.40
N LYS A 427 -19.48 19.78 59.97
CA LYS A 427 -19.17 19.52 61.38
C LYS A 427 -20.16 20.24 62.30
N ASN A 428 -20.45 21.52 62.04
CA ASN A 428 -21.39 22.30 62.84
C ASN A 428 -22.83 21.76 62.70
N GLN A 429 -23.26 21.41 61.48
CA GLN A 429 -24.54 20.73 61.24
C GLN A 429 -24.63 19.43 62.02
N PHE A 430 -23.60 18.59 61.98
CA PHE A 430 -23.54 17.34 62.75
C PHE A 430 -23.61 17.60 64.27
N LEU A 431 -22.80 18.53 64.79
CA LEU A 431 -22.80 18.89 66.22
C LEU A 431 -24.15 19.46 66.69
N ASN A 432 -24.83 20.27 65.87
CA ASN A 432 -26.14 20.83 66.19
C ASN A 432 -27.28 19.81 66.09
N MET A 433 -27.12 18.77 65.26
CA MET A 433 -28.07 17.66 65.15
C MET A 433 -27.83 16.56 66.20
N THR A 434 -26.73 16.62 66.95
CA THR A 434 -26.43 15.67 68.03
C THR A 434 -27.13 16.15 69.32
N PRO A 435 -28.13 15.43 69.86
CA PRO A 435 -29.00 15.90 70.95
C PRO A 435 -28.34 15.74 72.33
N PHE A 436 -27.07 16.11 72.46
CA PHE A 436 -26.32 16.03 73.73
C PHE A 436 -25.30 17.16 73.84
N VAL A 437 -25.72 18.42 73.91
CA VAL A 437 -25.14 19.37 74.88
C VAL A 437 -26.22 20.34 75.37
N ASP A 438 -26.50 20.18 76.65
CA ASP A 438 -27.41 20.92 77.50
C ASP A 438 -27.10 22.42 77.66
N ARG A 439 -28.20 23.17 77.78
CA ARG A 439 -28.49 24.19 78.82
C ARG A 439 -27.30 24.71 79.65
N LYS A 440 -26.93 25.98 79.43
CA LYS A 440 -26.67 27.02 80.47
C LYS A 440 -26.35 28.35 79.78
N ARG A 441 -27.28 29.31 79.81
CA ARG A 441 -27.31 30.47 80.72
C ARG A 441 -26.15 31.48 80.52
N HIS A 442 -26.59 32.68 80.11
CA HIS A 442 -26.31 33.99 80.72
C HIS A 442 -25.04 34.77 80.34
N SER A 443 -25.32 35.95 79.75
CA SER A 443 -24.75 37.27 80.06
C SER A 443 -23.25 37.38 80.32
N ALA A 444 -22.54 38.13 79.48
CA ALA A 444 -22.02 39.45 79.85
C ALA A 444 -21.17 40.00 78.69
N SER A 445 -21.33 41.31 78.50
CA SER A 445 -20.48 42.17 77.69
C SER A 445 -19.04 42.19 78.22
N GLU A 446 -18.07 42.27 77.32
CA GLU A 446 -17.10 43.37 77.17
C GLU A 446 -15.74 42.85 76.65
N THR A 447 -15.47 43.25 75.41
CA THR A 447 -14.23 43.88 74.93
C THR A 447 -12.91 43.54 75.62
N GLN A 448 -11.97 42.95 74.87
CA GLN A 448 -10.67 43.57 74.53
C GLN A 448 -9.84 42.64 73.63
N HIS A 449 -9.24 43.22 72.59
CA HIS A 449 -8.44 42.56 71.56
C HIS A 449 -6.94 42.50 71.94
N ALA A 450 -6.33 41.38 71.54
CA ALA A 450 -4.99 41.21 70.98
C ALA A 450 -3.75 41.26 71.91
N LEU A 451 -3.02 40.14 71.98
CA LEU A 451 -1.83 39.84 71.15
C LEU A 451 -1.21 38.46 71.54
N SER A 452 -0.77 37.74 70.50
CA SER A 452 0.40 36.85 70.32
C SER A 452 0.96 36.06 71.54
N THR A 453 1.31 34.77 71.49
CA THR A 453 2.23 34.05 70.58
C THR A 453 2.26 32.55 70.98
N SER A 454 2.46 31.66 70.01
CA SER A 454 3.24 30.39 69.99
C SER A 454 3.61 29.70 71.33
N THR A 455 3.44 28.39 71.56
CA THR A 455 4.10 27.22 70.92
C THR A 455 3.58 25.93 71.59
N CYS A 456 3.43 24.79 70.89
CA CYS A 456 4.02 23.51 71.33
C CYS A 456 3.84 22.40 70.27
N SER A 457 4.76 21.46 70.30
CA SER A 457 5.15 20.54 69.21
C SER A 457 4.76 19.09 69.51
N ILE A 458 4.33 18.34 68.45
CA ILE A 458 4.66 16.90 68.13
C ILE A 458 4.02 15.82 69.06
N PRO A 459 3.67 14.56 68.64
CA PRO A 459 4.22 13.76 67.52
C PRO A 459 3.27 13.03 66.56
N ALA A 460 3.92 12.47 65.54
CA ALA A 460 3.47 11.60 64.47
C ALA A 460 2.65 10.37 64.89
N CYS A 461 1.75 9.96 63.99
CA CYS A 461 1.40 8.55 63.76
C CYS A 461 1.37 8.29 62.25
N TYR A 462 2.31 7.44 61.82
CA TYR A 462 2.29 6.73 60.54
C TYR A 462 1.07 5.78 60.50
N CYS A 463 0.30 5.81 59.41
CA CYS A 463 -0.38 4.63 58.90
C CYS A 463 -0.54 4.72 57.38
N HIS A 464 0.16 3.81 56.70
CA HIS A 464 0.01 3.44 55.29
C HIS A 464 -1.41 2.91 55.01
N ARG A 465 -2.05 3.37 53.91
CA ARG A 465 -2.35 2.50 52.75
C ARG A 465 -3.05 3.23 51.58
N GLN A 466 -2.36 3.19 50.43
CA GLN A 466 -2.84 2.86 49.08
C GLN A 466 -4.08 3.58 48.52
N SER A 467 -3.89 4.39 47.47
CA SER A 467 -4.00 3.92 46.06
C SER A 467 -3.92 5.08 45.05
N PHE A 468 -3.61 4.73 43.80
CA PHE A 468 -3.55 5.54 42.56
C PHE A 468 -2.23 6.25 42.22
N GLU A 469 -1.28 5.44 41.76
CA GLU A 469 -0.37 5.81 40.66
C GLU A 469 -1.16 5.92 39.36
N VAL A 470 -1.21 7.10 38.73
CA VAL A 470 -1.45 7.26 37.29
C VAL A 470 -0.70 8.51 36.82
N PHE A 471 0.42 8.26 36.13
CA PHE A 471 1.09 9.10 35.13
C PHE A 471 1.81 10.38 35.57
N ASP A 472 3.14 10.26 35.70
CA ASP A 472 4.04 11.34 35.34
C ASP A 472 5.32 10.79 34.69
N THR A 473 5.39 10.83 33.36
CA THR A 473 6.66 10.88 32.61
C THR A 473 6.38 11.14 31.13
N CYS A 474 6.60 12.38 30.70
CA CYS A 474 7.26 12.73 29.44
C CYS A 474 7.30 14.25 29.30
N PHE A 475 8.48 14.85 29.45
CA PHE A 475 9.07 15.74 28.44
C PHE A 475 10.45 16.20 28.92
N LYS A 476 11.47 15.41 28.59
CA LYS A 476 12.86 15.88 28.44
C LYS A 476 13.33 15.44 27.06
N PHE A 477 13.32 16.37 26.12
CA PHE A 477 14.24 16.46 25.00
C PHE A 477 14.18 17.89 24.46
N TYR A 478 15.14 18.70 24.91
CA TYR A 478 16.02 19.52 24.06
C TYR A 478 17.40 19.52 24.73
#